data_AF-A0AAD7L820-F1
#
_entry.id   AF-A0AAD7L820-F1
#
_cell.length_a   1.000
_cell.length_b   1.000
_cell.length_c   1.000
_cell.angle_alpha   90.00
_cell.angle_beta   90.00
_cell.angle_gamma   90.00
#
_symmetry.space_group_name_H-M   'P 1'
#
loop_
_entity.id
_entity.type
_entity.pdbx_description
1 polymer ?
#
loop_
_entity_poly.entity_id
_entity_poly.type
_entity_poly.pdbx_seq_one_letter_code
_entity_poly.pdbx_strand_id
1 'polypeptide(L)'
;MAVSVSLSQNPSFTSTRRTSYLTSPASISQFIKISSSSNLLKPLMNRTLSLTQRSASVFPRATASPSSSTSSATSSTTFHGLCYVVRDNIDTDQIIPAEYLTLVPSKSDEYEKLGSYALIGLPSSYTTRFIEPNETKTKYSIVIAGDNFGCGSSREHAPVALGASGVAAVVAESYARIFFRNSVATGEVYPLESEGRICDECKTGDVVTIELDDSLLINHTTGKEYKLKPIGDAGPVIEAGGIFAYARKTGMIPSRSA
;
A
#
# COMPACT_ATOMS: atom_id res chain seq x y z
N MET A 1 65.91 -26.03 -32.95
CA MET A 1 66.13 -24.63 -33.37
C MET A 1 65.04 -23.80 -32.70
N ALA A 2 65.29 -23.14 -31.56
CA ALA A 2 65.89 -21.80 -31.42
C ALA A 2 65.11 -20.78 -32.28
N VAL A 3 64.51 -19.67 -31.79
CA VAL A 3 64.93 -18.62 -30.84
C VAL A 3 63.65 -17.89 -30.34
N SER A 4 63.40 -17.70 -29.03
CA SER A 4 63.48 -16.44 -28.21
C SER A 4 63.07 -15.12 -28.92
N VAL A 5 62.34 -14.15 -28.33
CA VAL A 5 62.77 -13.11 -27.36
C VAL A 5 61.50 -12.36 -26.88
N SER A 6 61.10 -12.40 -25.59
CA SER A 6 61.33 -11.46 -24.47
C SER A 6 60.55 -10.12 -24.42
N LEU A 7 59.64 -10.04 -23.44
CA LEU A 7 59.30 -8.98 -22.44
C LEU A 7 59.49 -7.47 -22.76
N SER A 8 58.50 -6.65 -22.38
CA SER A 8 58.64 -5.49 -21.44
C SER A 8 57.31 -4.68 -21.33
N GLN A 9 56.61 -4.72 -20.18
CA GLN A 9 56.42 -3.66 -19.15
C GLN A 9 55.16 -2.77 -19.28
N ASN A 10 54.32 -2.82 -18.23
CA ASN A 10 53.42 -1.75 -17.78
C ASN A 10 54.24 -0.55 -17.23
N PRO A 11 53.65 0.66 -17.14
CA PRO A 11 53.19 1.07 -15.81
C PRO A 11 51.90 1.90 -15.79
N SER A 12 51.19 1.74 -14.66
CA SER A 12 50.10 2.58 -14.17
C SER A 12 50.61 3.95 -13.69
N PHE A 13 49.78 5.00 -13.76
CA PHE A 13 49.97 6.21 -12.96
C PHE A 13 48.66 6.66 -12.30
N THR A 14 48.79 6.99 -11.02
CA THR A 14 47.74 7.33 -10.05
C THR A 14 47.63 8.85 -9.84
N SER A 15 46.41 9.26 -9.47
CA SER A 15 46.02 10.33 -8.53
C SER A 15 46.52 11.78 -8.73
N THR A 16 45.57 12.72 -8.79
CA THR A 16 45.72 14.03 -8.11
C THR A 16 44.34 14.57 -7.68
N ARG A 17 44.17 14.74 -6.36
CA ARG A 17 43.12 15.57 -5.72
C ARG A 17 43.40 17.05 -6.00
N ARG A 18 42.35 17.85 -6.21
CA ARG A 18 42.37 19.28 -5.87
C ARG A 18 41.04 19.73 -5.29
N THR A 19 41.12 20.24 -4.07
CA THR A 19 40.14 21.06 -3.37
C THR A 19 40.28 22.52 -3.80
N SER A 20 39.19 23.29 -3.89
CA SER A 20 39.13 24.69 -3.43
C SER A 20 37.69 25.21 -3.39
N TYR A 21 37.50 26.15 -2.48
CA TYR A 21 36.27 26.69 -1.94
C TYR A 21 35.61 27.81 -2.79
N LEU A 22 34.43 28.22 -2.32
CA LEU A 22 33.93 29.61 -2.18
C LEU A 22 33.15 30.21 -3.37
N THR A 23 31.82 30.31 -3.24
CA THR A 23 31.08 31.56 -2.90
C THR A 23 29.58 31.43 -3.21
N SER A 24 28.76 31.90 -2.29
CA SER A 24 27.32 32.16 -2.45
C SER A 24 27.12 33.61 -2.90
N PRO A 25 25.97 33.97 -3.50
CA PRO A 25 25.11 34.90 -2.77
C PRO A 25 23.60 34.59 -2.86
N ALA A 26 22.88 35.34 -2.04
CA ALA A 26 21.52 35.14 -1.57
C ALA A 26 20.40 35.74 -2.43
N SER A 27 19.18 35.39 -2.01
CA SER A 27 17.93 36.17 -2.06
C SER A 27 16.99 35.95 -3.25
N ILE A 28 15.79 35.40 -2.97
CA ILE A 28 14.51 36.12 -2.98
C ILE A 28 13.46 35.20 -2.34
N SER A 29 12.99 35.58 -1.15
CA SER A 29 11.78 35.04 -0.54
C SER A 29 10.61 35.97 -0.91
N GLN A 30 9.59 35.46 -1.58
CA GLN A 30 8.31 36.14 -1.69
C GLN A 30 7.30 35.51 -0.74
N PHE A 31 7.04 36.27 0.33
CA PHE A 31 5.89 36.18 1.22
C PHE A 31 4.59 36.42 0.43
N ILE A 32 3.60 35.54 0.59
CA ILE A 32 2.19 35.90 0.39
C ILE A 32 1.54 35.92 1.77
N LYS A 33 1.35 37.14 2.30
CA LYS A 33 0.39 37.45 3.35
C LYS A 33 -0.96 37.65 2.66
N ILE A 34 -1.98 36.86 3.02
CA ILE A 34 -3.37 37.24 2.77
C ILE A 34 -3.97 37.69 4.10
N SER A 35 -4.41 38.95 4.05
CA SER A 35 -4.95 39.73 5.14
C SER A 35 -6.30 39.18 5.62
N SER A 36 -6.42 39.06 6.94
CA SER A 36 -7.71 39.05 7.63
C SER A 36 -8.51 40.29 7.26
N SER A 37 -9.78 40.10 6.92
CA SER A 37 -10.79 41.16 6.91
C SER A 37 -11.96 40.70 7.76
N SER A 38 -12.05 41.29 8.94
CA SER A 38 -13.21 41.30 9.82
C SER A 38 -14.33 42.18 9.24
N ASN A 39 -15.52 42.05 9.84
CA ASN A 39 -16.82 42.72 9.59
C ASN A 39 -17.80 41.79 8.85
N LEU A 40 -19.02 41.51 9.30
CA LEU A 40 -19.92 42.33 10.11
C LEU A 40 -21.01 41.40 10.73
N LEU A 41 -21.19 41.46 12.05
CA LEU A 41 -22.35 40.92 12.76
C LEU A 41 -23.51 41.92 12.68
N LYS A 42 -24.73 41.45 12.37
CA LYS A 42 -25.97 41.91 13.02
C LYS A 42 -26.99 40.76 13.15
N PRO A 43 -27.73 40.69 14.28
CA PRO A 43 -28.65 39.60 14.60
C PRO A 43 -30.08 39.90 14.15
N LEU A 44 -30.90 38.86 13.92
CA LEU A 44 -32.34 39.00 13.96
C LEU A 44 -32.95 37.89 14.83
N MET A 45 -33.70 38.33 15.84
CA MET A 45 -34.38 37.53 16.84
C MET A 45 -35.67 36.89 16.31
N ASN A 46 -36.00 35.78 16.98
CA ASN A 46 -37.32 35.28 17.36
C ASN A 46 -38.37 34.94 16.29
N ARG A 47 -38.70 33.65 16.23
CA ARG A 47 -40.10 33.23 16.31
C ARG A 47 -40.24 31.86 17.00
N THR A 48 -40.75 31.93 18.23
CA THR A 48 -41.26 30.83 19.03
C THR A 48 -42.58 30.34 18.44
N LEU A 49 -42.72 29.03 18.22
CA LEU A 49 -44.03 28.37 18.15
C LEU A 49 -43.98 27.10 19.01
N SER A 50 -44.57 27.24 20.19
CA SER A 50 -45.03 26.16 21.06
C SER A 50 -46.41 25.72 20.57
N LEU A 51 -46.66 24.41 20.49
CA LEU A 51 -48.01 23.84 20.62
C LEU A 51 -47.95 22.36 21.06
N THR A 52 -48.13 22.21 22.36
CA THR A 52 -49.16 21.38 23.01
C THR A 52 -49.18 19.86 22.79
N GLN A 53 -48.93 19.17 23.91
CA GLN A 53 -49.20 17.77 24.18
C GLN A 53 -50.68 17.40 23.96
N ARG A 54 -50.91 16.18 23.43
CA ARG A 54 -52.12 15.41 23.72
C ARG A 54 -51.75 13.95 24.02
N SER A 55 -52.13 13.53 25.21
CA SER A 55 -52.17 12.14 25.69
C SER A 55 -53.46 11.47 25.22
N ALA A 56 -53.40 10.18 24.86
CA ALA A 56 -54.52 9.25 25.00
C ALA A 56 -54.06 7.78 24.96
N SER A 57 -54.26 7.11 26.10
CA SER A 57 -54.78 5.75 26.34
C SER A 57 -54.18 4.50 25.65
N VAL A 58 -53.72 3.63 26.55
CA VAL A 58 -53.40 2.20 26.48
C VAL A 58 -54.63 1.33 26.16
N PHE A 59 -54.48 0.31 25.31
CA PHE A 59 -55.04 -1.05 25.47
C PHE A 59 -54.18 -2.08 24.70
N PRO A 60 -54.04 -3.34 25.18
CA PRO A 60 -53.06 -4.31 24.66
C PRO A 60 -53.69 -5.33 23.69
N ARG A 61 -52.84 -5.99 22.87
CA ARG A 61 -52.90 -7.42 22.47
C ARG A 61 -52.24 -7.66 21.10
N ALA A 62 -51.14 -8.41 21.08
CA ALA A 62 -50.95 -9.65 20.32
C ALA A 62 -49.46 -9.93 20.12
N THR A 63 -49.04 -11.07 20.67
CA THR A 63 -47.81 -11.79 20.39
C THR A 63 -47.71 -12.15 18.91
N ALA A 64 -46.61 -11.75 18.27
CA ALA A 64 -46.10 -12.40 17.07
C ALA A 64 -44.57 -12.27 17.06
N SER A 65 -43.90 -13.38 17.37
CA SER A 65 -42.49 -13.58 17.07
C SER A 65 -42.27 -13.55 15.56
N PRO A 66 -41.16 -12.99 15.09
CA PRO A 66 -40.47 -13.55 13.94
C PRO A 66 -39.10 -14.06 14.40
N SER A 67 -39.06 -15.37 14.60
CA SER A 67 -37.84 -16.15 14.43
C SER A 67 -37.42 -16.06 12.96
N SER A 68 -36.39 -15.27 12.67
CA SER A 68 -35.49 -15.49 11.54
C SER A 68 -34.29 -14.56 11.73
N SER A 69 -33.38 -14.94 12.62
CA SER A 69 -32.00 -14.49 12.53
C SER A 69 -31.42 -15.11 11.26
N THR A 70 -31.67 -14.45 10.12
CA THR A 70 -30.92 -14.68 8.91
C THR A 70 -29.52 -14.14 9.19
N SER A 71 -28.66 -15.00 9.73
CA SER A 71 -27.22 -14.80 9.64
C SER A 71 -26.88 -14.84 8.16
N SER A 72 -26.93 -13.69 7.49
CA SER A 72 -26.20 -13.53 6.25
C SER A 72 -24.75 -13.75 6.61
N ALA A 73 -24.21 -14.90 6.25
CA ALA A 73 -22.78 -15.10 6.23
C ALA A 73 -22.23 -14.12 5.19
N THR A 74 -21.95 -12.89 5.63
CA THR A 74 -21.11 -11.95 4.91
C THR A 74 -19.80 -12.69 4.74
N SER A 75 -19.41 -12.98 3.51
CA SER A 75 -18.12 -13.62 3.23
C SER A 75 -17.03 -12.65 3.66
N SER A 76 -16.50 -12.82 4.87
CA SER A 76 -15.44 -11.96 5.38
C SER A 76 -14.19 -12.18 4.56
N THR A 77 -13.65 -11.10 3.99
CA THR A 77 -12.40 -11.21 3.24
C THR A 77 -11.25 -11.34 4.22
N THR A 78 -10.56 -12.47 4.17
CA THR A 78 -9.47 -12.82 5.09
C THR A 78 -8.22 -13.21 4.31
N PHE A 79 -7.06 -12.69 4.72
CA PHE A 79 -5.76 -13.08 4.17
C PHE A 79 -4.95 -13.80 5.24
N HIS A 80 -4.48 -15.02 4.96
CA HIS A 80 -3.69 -15.83 5.88
C HIS A 80 -2.40 -16.28 5.20
N GLY A 81 -1.27 -16.18 5.91
CA GLY A 81 0.00 -16.68 5.39
C GLY A 81 1.21 -16.17 6.17
N LEU A 82 2.40 -16.44 5.63
CA LEU A 82 3.65 -15.92 6.18
C LEU A 82 3.78 -14.44 5.84
N CYS A 83 4.27 -13.64 6.79
CA CYS A 83 4.62 -12.26 6.51
C CYS A 83 6.10 -12.06 6.15
N TYR A 84 6.36 -11.10 5.26
CA TYR A 84 7.69 -10.53 5.04
C TYR A 84 7.78 -9.13 5.63
N VAL A 85 8.76 -8.87 6.49
CA VAL A 85 8.87 -7.61 7.23
C VAL A 85 9.93 -6.71 6.61
N VAL A 86 9.52 -5.49 6.26
CA VAL A 86 10.37 -4.39 5.81
C VAL A 86 10.21 -3.17 6.73
N ARG A 87 11.15 -2.22 6.63
CA ARG A 87 11.23 -1.03 7.49
C ARG A 87 10.60 0.19 6.83
N ASP A 88 10.99 1.38 7.27
CA ASP A 88 10.50 2.65 6.76
C ASP A 88 11.06 2.95 5.36
N ASN A 89 10.37 3.82 4.64
CA ASN A 89 10.83 4.45 3.41
C ASN A 89 11.25 3.44 2.34
N ILE A 90 10.52 2.32 2.23
CA ILE A 90 10.70 1.40 1.11
C ILE A 90 10.18 2.09 -0.15
N ASP A 91 11.10 2.51 -1.00
CA ASP A 91 10.77 3.26 -2.21
C ASP A 91 10.40 2.32 -3.38
N THR A 92 9.88 2.91 -4.46
CA THR A 92 9.48 2.15 -5.65
C THR A 92 10.64 1.48 -6.38
N ASP A 93 11.88 1.98 -6.26
CA ASP A 93 13.07 1.35 -6.85
C ASP A 93 13.46 0.09 -6.06
N GLN A 94 13.28 0.12 -4.75
CA GLN A 94 13.48 -1.04 -3.87
C GLN A 94 12.42 -2.12 -4.12
N ILE A 95 11.17 -1.72 -4.40
CA ILE A 95 10.10 -2.65 -4.80
C ILE A 95 10.35 -3.21 -6.20
N ILE A 96 10.66 -2.36 -7.18
CA ILE A 96 10.95 -2.77 -8.56
C ILE A 96 11.89 -1.75 -9.25
N PRO A 97 13.15 -2.13 -9.53
CA PRO A 97 14.11 -1.24 -10.20
C PRO A 97 13.68 -0.82 -11.60
N ALA A 98 14.15 0.35 -12.04
CA ALA A 98 13.74 0.97 -13.30
C ALA A 98 14.03 0.13 -14.56
N GLU A 99 15.05 -0.73 -14.50
CA GLU A 99 15.45 -1.61 -15.62
C GLU A 99 14.37 -2.62 -16.01
N TYR A 100 13.47 -2.99 -15.08
CA TYR A 100 12.40 -3.96 -15.31
C TYR A 100 11.09 -3.33 -15.80
N LEU A 101 11.01 -2.00 -15.93
CA LEU A 101 9.80 -1.28 -16.35
C LEU A 101 9.48 -1.46 -17.84
N THR A 102 10.36 -2.14 -18.59
CA THR A 102 10.13 -2.55 -19.97
C THR A 102 9.14 -3.71 -20.09
N LEU A 103 8.89 -4.43 -18.99
CA LEU A 103 7.88 -5.49 -18.92
C LEU A 103 6.47 -4.91 -18.92
N VAL A 104 5.58 -5.59 -19.64
CA VAL A 104 4.19 -5.21 -19.90
C VAL A 104 3.25 -6.07 -19.05
N PRO A 105 2.61 -5.51 -18.00
CA PRO A 105 1.72 -6.26 -17.10
C PRO A 105 0.55 -6.98 -17.80
N SER A 106 0.11 -6.48 -18.96
CA SER A 106 -1.00 -7.07 -19.72
C SER A 106 -0.66 -8.40 -20.39
N LYS A 107 0.62 -8.79 -20.46
CA LYS A 107 1.05 -10.08 -21.00
C LYS A 107 1.36 -11.04 -19.86
N SER A 108 0.78 -12.23 -19.90
CA SER A 108 0.82 -13.18 -18.77
C SER A 108 2.23 -13.60 -18.37
N ASP A 109 3.12 -13.83 -19.33
CA ASP A 109 4.51 -14.23 -19.12
C ASP A 109 5.34 -13.09 -18.54
N GLU A 110 5.16 -11.86 -19.04
CA GLU A 110 5.85 -10.68 -18.52
C GLU A 110 5.31 -10.26 -17.13
N TYR A 111 4.03 -10.48 -16.87
CA TYR A 111 3.41 -10.28 -15.55
C TYR A 111 4.01 -11.21 -14.51
N GLU A 112 4.10 -12.52 -14.81
CA GLU A 112 4.75 -13.47 -13.92
C GLU A 112 6.22 -13.11 -13.68
N LYS A 113 6.91 -12.65 -14.73
CA LYS A 113 8.29 -12.17 -14.62
C LYS A 113 8.42 -10.93 -13.74
N LEU A 114 7.48 -9.99 -13.76
CA LEU A 114 7.44 -8.86 -12.82
C LEU A 114 7.38 -9.34 -11.36
N GLY A 115 6.60 -10.39 -11.09
CA GLY A 115 6.52 -11.02 -9.77
C GLY A 115 7.86 -11.53 -9.26
N SER A 116 8.68 -12.10 -10.15
CA SER A 116 10.03 -12.59 -9.81
C SER A 116 11.01 -11.49 -9.38
N TYR A 117 10.73 -10.23 -9.72
CA TYR A 117 11.55 -9.06 -9.39
C TYR A 117 11.01 -8.22 -8.23
N ALA A 118 9.91 -8.65 -7.59
CA ALA A 118 9.36 -7.96 -6.45
C ALA A 118 10.39 -7.86 -5.30
N LEU A 119 10.54 -6.66 -4.74
CA LEU A 119 11.46 -6.32 -3.65
C LEU A 119 12.94 -6.67 -3.93
N ILE A 120 13.34 -6.84 -5.19
CA ILE A 120 14.73 -7.19 -5.56
C ILE A 120 15.72 -6.05 -5.28
N GLY A 121 15.24 -4.80 -5.22
CA GLY A 121 16.06 -3.62 -4.96
C GLY A 121 16.32 -3.36 -3.46
N LEU A 122 15.83 -4.24 -2.57
CA LEU A 122 16.11 -4.11 -1.14
C LEU A 122 17.63 -4.14 -0.84
N PRO A 123 18.11 -3.36 0.13
CA PRO A 123 19.52 -3.34 0.49
C PRO A 123 19.95 -4.68 1.10
N SER A 124 21.26 -4.95 1.06
CA SER A 124 21.86 -6.20 1.56
C SER A 124 21.65 -6.47 3.06
N SER A 125 21.17 -5.48 3.82
CA SER A 125 20.74 -5.67 5.20
C SER A 125 19.54 -6.63 5.33
N TYR A 126 18.76 -6.82 4.27
CA TYR A 126 17.70 -7.82 4.20
C TYR A 126 18.29 -9.17 3.77
N THR A 127 18.63 -10.00 4.75
CA THR A 127 19.29 -11.29 4.51
C THR A 127 18.34 -12.36 4.00
N THR A 128 17.07 -12.29 4.39
CA THR A 128 16.01 -13.18 3.88
C THR A 128 15.54 -12.68 2.53
N ARG A 129 15.64 -13.53 1.50
CA ARG A 129 15.12 -13.22 0.17
C ARG A 129 13.60 -13.18 0.18
N PHE A 130 13.04 -12.22 -0.56
CA PHE A 130 11.59 -12.15 -0.77
C PHE A 130 11.10 -13.17 -1.80
N ILE A 131 11.82 -13.29 -2.92
CA ILE A 131 11.65 -14.31 -3.95
C ILE A 131 12.85 -15.27 -3.91
N GLU A 132 12.58 -16.57 -3.82
CA GLU A 132 13.64 -17.58 -3.85
C GLU A 132 14.23 -17.72 -5.26
N PRO A 133 15.49 -18.16 -5.41
CA PRO A 133 16.10 -18.33 -6.73
C PRO A 133 15.29 -19.28 -7.62
N ASN A 134 15.04 -18.87 -8.87
CA ASN A 134 14.26 -19.59 -9.87
C ASN A 134 12.75 -19.69 -9.59
N GLU A 135 12.23 -18.91 -8.63
CA GLU A 135 10.79 -18.78 -8.39
C GLU A 135 10.26 -17.47 -8.96
N THR A 136 8.97 -17.46 -9.30
CA THR A 136 8.22 -16.27 -9.73
C THR A 136 7.24 -15.78 -8.67
N LYS A 137 6.99 -16.62 -7.65
CA LYS A 137 6.09 -16.36 -6.55
C LYS A 137 6.84 -16.35 -5.23
N THR A 138 6.35 -15.55 -4.29
CA THR A 138 6.81 -15.57 -2.91
C THR A 138 6.01 -16.56 -2.09
N LYS A 139 6.61 -17.08 -1.01
CA LYS A 139 5.90 -17.80 0.06
C LYS A 139 5.20 -16.85 1.06
N TYR A 140 5.46 -15.55 0.95
CA TYR A 140 4.94 -14.52 1.85
C TYR A 140 3.68 -13.88 1.28
N SER A 141 2.52 -14.26 1.78
CA SER A 141 1.23 -13.71 1.31
C SER A 141 1.01 -12.27 1.77
N ILE A 142 1.71 -11.81 2.81
CA ILE A 142 1.53 -10.50 3.42
C ILE A 142 2.88 -9.80 3.59
N VAL A 143 2.94 -8.50 3.31
CA VAL A 143 4.11 -7.67 3.62
C VAL A 143 3.76 -6.77 4.81
N ILE A 144 4.62 -6.71 5.82
CA ILE A 144 4.53 -5.75 6.92
C ILE A 144 5.61 -4.69 6.71
N ALA A 145 5.26 -3.42 6.70
CA ALA A 145 6.15 -2.31 6.47
C ALA A 145 6.07 -1.26 7.57
N GLY A 146 7.07 -0.39 7.62
CA GLY A 146 7.08 0.79 8.49
C GLY A 146 6.36 1.98 7.87
N ASP A 147 6.89 3.16 8.12
CA ASP A 147 6.36 4.44 7.63
C ASP A 147 6.70 4.68 6.16
N ASN A 148 5.83 5.38 5.44
CA ASN A 148 6.04 5.90 4.09
C ASN A 148 6.38 4.81 3.05
N PHE A 149 5.66 3.69 3.06
CA PHE A 149 5.85 2.59 2.11
C PHE A 149 5.45 3.00 0.68
N GLY A 150 6.25 2.58 -0.31
CA GLY A 150 6.06 2.87 -1.72
C GLY A 150 6.43 4.30 -2.11
N CYS A 151 7.32 4.95 -1.35
CA CYS A 151 7.73 6.32 -1.63
C CYS A 151 8.58 6.45 -2.90
N GLY A 152 8.85 7.69 -3.31
CA GLY A 152 9.61 7.97 -4.53
C GLY A 152 8.76 8.12 -5.78
N SER A 153 9.19 7.50 -6.88
CA SER A 153 8.64 7.76 -8.21
C SER A 153 7.25 7.13 -8.44
N SER A 154 6.45 7.72 -9.34
CA SER A 154 5.14 7.16 -9.70
C SER A 154 5.30 5.93 -10.60
N ARG A 155 5.40 4.74 -10.00
CA ARG A 155 5.49 3.46 -10.72
C ARG A 155 4.29 2.58 -10.42
N GLU A 156 3.44 2.36 -11.43
CA GLU A 156 2.36 1.38 -11.35
C GLU A 156 2.88 -0.05 -11.33
N HIS A 157 4.08 -0.28 -11.88
CA HIS A 157 4.78 -1.58 -11.79
C HIS A 157 5.07 -2.02 -10.35
N ALA A 158 5.16 -1.09 -9.38
CA ALA A 158 5.49 -1.46 -8.00
C ALA A 158 4.39 -2.30 -7.33
N PRO A 159 3.11 -1.86 -7.24
CA PRO A 159 2.04 -2.73 -6.75
C PRO A 159 1.80 -3.96 -7.64
N VAL A 160 1.97 -3.83 -8.97
CA VAL A 160 1.85 -4.95 -9.90
C VAL A 160 2.87 -6.06 -9.61
N ALA A 161 4.15 -5.71 -9.37
CA ALA A 161 5.17 -6.70 -9.05
C ALA A 161 4.83 -7.45 -7.75
N LEU A 162 4.31 -6.75 -6.73
CA LEU A 162 3.88 -7.37 -5.48
C LEU A 162 2.69 -8.33 -5.71
N GLY A 163 1.64 -7.89 -6.39
CA GLY A 163 0.48 -8.73 -6.71
C GLY A 163 0.88 -9.92 -7.58
N ALA A 164 1.72 -9.70 -8.59
CA ALA A 164 2.27 -10.74 -9.45
C ALA A 164 3.12 -11.76 -8.69
N SER A 165 3.77 -11.37 -7.60
CA SER A 165 4.51 -12.31 -6.74
C SER A 165 3.62 -13.17 -5.84
N GLY A 166 2.32 -12.85 -5.73
CA GLY A 166 1.36 -13.57 -4.89
C GLY A 166 1.11 -12.93 -3.52
N VAL A 167 1.55 -11.69 -3.31
CA VAL A 167 1.15 -10.89 -2.13
C VAL A 167 -0.31 -10.49 -2.27
N ALA A 168 -1.10 -10.69 -1.23
CA ALA A 168 -2.49 -10.26 -1.19
C ALA A 168 -2.65 -8.87 -0.54
N ALA A 169 -1.86 -8.60 0.49
CA ALA A 169 -1.94 -7.36 1.25
C ALA A 169 -0.57 -6.86 1.71
N VAL A 170 -0.44 -5.54 1.77
CA VAL A 170 0.63 -4.83 2.46
C VAL A 170 0.00 -4.17 3.67
N VAL A 171 0.64 -4.27 4.83
CA VAL A 171 0.25 -3.58 6.06
C VAL A 171 1.39 -2.66 6.44
N ALA A 172 1.16 -1.36 6.47
CA ALA A 172 2.19 -0.35 6.74
C ALA A 172 1.71 0.66 7.78
N GLU A 173 2.62 1.36 8.44
CA GLU A 173 2.25 2.48 9.32
C GLU A 173 1.64 3.63 8.50
N SER A 174 2.22 3.90 7.33
CA SER A 174 1.67 4.83 6.34
C SER A 174 2.15 4.51 4.93
N TYR A 175 1.46 5.08 3.94
CA TYR A 175 1.82 4.94 2.52
C TYR A 175 2.18 6.28 1.88
N ALA A 176 3.08 6.20 0.92
CA ALA A 176 3.17 7.24 -0.09
C ALA A 176 1.87 7.30 -0.90
N ARG A 177 1.28 8.49 -0.98
CA ARG A 177 -0.03 8.73 -1.60
C ARG A 177 -0.18 8.14 -3.00
N ILE A 178 0.89 8.21 -3.81
CA ILE A 178 0.88 7.71 -5.18
C ILE A 178 0.83 6.18 -5.21
N PHE A 179 1.62 5.50 -4.38
CA PHE A 179 1.61 4.05 -4.29
C PHE A 179 0.24 3.52 -3.83
N PHE A 180 -0.34 4.15 -2.80
CA PHE A 180 -1.68 3.80 -2.31
C PHE A 180 -2.71 3.89 -3.45
N ARG A 181 -2.75 5.04 -4.15
CA ARG A 181 -3.66 5.24 -5.28
C ARG A 181 -3.45 4.19 -6.39
N ASN A 182 -2.21 3.89 -6.73
CA ASN A 182 -1.91 2.90 -7.77
C ASN A 182 -2.39 1.51 -7.36
N SER A 183 -2.20 1.11 -6.10
CA SER A 183 -2.69 -0.17 -5.57
C SER A 183 -4.21 -0.31 -5.69
N VAL A 184 -4.96 0.76 -5.37
CA VAL A 184 -6.42 0.81 -5.56
C VAL A 184 -6.80 0.79 -7.05
N ALA A 185 -6.08 1.52 -7.89
CA ALA A 185 -6.38 1.63 -9.31
C ALA A 185 -6.17 0.30 -10.06
N THR A 186 -5.12 -0.43 -9.72
CA THR A 186 -4.77 -1.72 -10.35
C THR A 186 -5.45 -2.91 -9.67
N GLY A 187 -5.74 -2.82 -8.37
CA GLY A 187 -6.36 -3.91 -7.60
C GLY A 187 -5.41 -5.07 -7.29
N GLU A 188 -4.10 -4.85 -7.36
CA GLU A 188 -3.08 -5.90 -7.26
C GLU A 188 -2.82 -6.35 -5.82
N VAL A 189 -2.89 -5.40 -4.88
CA VAL A 189 -2.66 -5.64 -3.45
C VAL A 189 -3.57 -4.73 -2.63
N TYR A 190 -3.94 -5.16 -1.43
CA TYR A 190 -4.60 -4.31 -0.44
C TYR A 190 -3.57 -3.47 0.32
N PRO A 191 -3.60 -2.12 0.23
CA PRO A 191 -2.75 -1.25 1.04
C PRO A 191 -3.46 -0.91 2.36
N LEU A 192 -3.14 -1.64 3.43
CA LEU A 192 -3.75 -1.47 4.75
C LEU A 192 -2.84 -0.66 5.67
N GLU A 193 -3.40 0.33 6.35
CA GLU A 193 -2.66 1.12 7.35
C GLU A 193 -2.88 0.56 8.75
N SER A 194 -1.82 0.50 9.57
CA SER A 194 -1.92 0.13 10.98
C SER A 194 -1.99 1.35 11.90
N GLU A 195 -2.61 1.21 13.08
CA GLU A 195 -2.58 2.27 14.11
C GLU A 195 -1.27 2.30 14.90
N GLY A 196 -0.48 1.22 14.83
CA GLY A 196 0.80 1.06 15.52
C GLY A 196 1.91 0.54 14.61
N ARG A 197 3.12 0.45 15.16
CA ARG A 197 4.35 0.12 14.41
C ARG A 197 4.62 -1.38 14.38
N ILE A 198 3.81 -2.11 13.62
CA ILE A 198 3.81 -3.59 13.56
C ILE A 198 5.16 -4.15 13.09
N CYS A 199 5.91 -3.44 12.24
CA CYS A 199 7.21 -3.89 11.72
C CYS A 199 8.30 -4.07 12.80
N ASP A 200 8.13 -3.50 14.00
CA ASP A 200 9.06 -3.66 15.11
C ASP A 200 8.77 -4.90 15.96
N GLU A 201 7.55 -5.43 15.86
CA GLU A 201 7.07 -6.55 16.68
C GLU A 201 6.97 -7.86 15.89
N CYS A 202 6.61 -7.79 14.60
CA CYS A 202 6.59 -8.94 13.71
C CYS A 202 7.98 -9.26 13.14
N LYS A 203 8.19 -10.52 12.78
CA LYS A 203 9.40 -11.00 12.11
C LYS A 203 9.06 -11.66 10.79
N THR A 204 9.97 -11.57 9.83
CA THR A 204 9.83 -12.30 8.55
C THR A 204 9.69 -13.80 8.83
N GLY A 205 8.62 -14.40 8.32
CA GLY A 205 8.25 -15.78 8.57
C GLY A 205 7.23 -16.00 9.69
N ASP A 206 6.79 -14.95 10.40
CA ASP A 206 5.63 -15.07 11.30
C ASP A 206 4.37 -15.42 10.49
N VAL A 207 3.49 -16.20 11.10
CA VAL A 207 2.19 -16.56 10.52
C VAL A 207 1.18 -15.52 10.97
N VAL A 208 0.57 -14.83 10.01
CA VAL A 208 -0.37 -13.74 10.28
C VAL A 208 -1.70 -13.96 9.58
N THR A 209 -2.77 -13.36 10.12
CA THR A 209 -4.09 -13.30 9.50
C THR A 209 -4.60 -11.88 9.53
N ILE A 210 -5.15 -11.43 8.41
CA ILE A 210 -5.81 -10.14 8.27
C ILE A 210 -7.30 -10.39 8.08
N GLU A 211 -8.12 -9.78 8.92
CA GLU A 211 -9.58 -9.80 8.83
C GLU A 211 -10.02 -8.39 8.43
N LEU A 212 -10.46 -8.21 7.18
CA LEU A 212 -10.79 -6.88 6.65
C LEU A 212 -12.02 -6.26 7.31
N ASP A 213 -13.02 -7.08 7.63
CA ASP A 213 -14.29 -6.61 8.23
C ASP A 213 -14.06 -6.07 9.64
N ASP A 214 -13.23 -6.75 10.42
CA ASP A 214 -12.86 -6.35 11.79
C ASP A 214 -11.69 -5.37 11.82
N SER A 215 -11.07 -5.07 10.67
CA SER A 215 -9.87 -4.24 10.54
C SER A 215 -8.78 -4.69 11.52
N LEU A 216 -8.48 -5.99 11.51
CA LEU A 216 -7.60 -6.62 12.49
C LEU A 216 -6.48 -7.41 11.80
N LEU A 217 -5.27 -7.33 12.34
CA LEU A 217 -4.18 -8.25 12.05
C LEU A 217 -3.85 -9.07 13.29
N ILE A 218 -3.88 -10.39 13.15
CA ILE A 218 -3.54 -11.36 14.19
C ILE A 218 -2.21 -12.01 13.82
N ASN A 219 -1.20 -11.89 14.69
CA ASN A 219 0.05 -12.63 14.57
C ASN A 219 -0.06 -13.91 15.41
N HIS A 220 -0.25 -15.05 14.75
CA HIS A 220 -0.42 -16.36 15.38
C HIS A 220 0.88 -16.90 16.00
N THR A 221 2.04 -16.41 15.55
CA THR A 221 3.34 -16.78 16.10
C THR A 221 3.59 -16.14 17.47
N THR A 222 3.14 -14.91 17.67
CA THR A 222 3.32 -14.16 18.94
C THR A 222 2.07 -14.10 19.80
N GLY A 223 0.89 -14.40 19.24
CA GLY A 223 -0.42 -14.24 19.89
C GLY A 223 -0.88 -12.78 20.02
N LYS A 224 -0.21 -11.84 19.33
CA LYS A 224 -0.56 -10.42 19.38
C LYS A 224 -1.55 -10.04 18.28
N GLU A 225 -2.39 -9.07 18.61
CA GLU A 225 -3.38 -8.50 17.69
C GLU A 225 -3.10 -7.01 17.49
N TYR A 226 -3.29 -6.54 16.27
CA TYR A 226 -3.03 -5.16 15.88
C TYR A 226 -4.21 -4.60 15.12
N LYS A 227 -4.68 -3.44 15.56
CA LYS A 227 -5.76 -2.73 14.91
C LYS A 227 -5.27 -2.02 13.64
N LEU A 228 -6.01 -2.23 12.57
CA LEU A 228 -5.82 -1.59 11.27
C LEU A 228 -6.84 -0.47 11.09
N LYS A 229 -6.53 0.47 10.22
CA LYS A 229 -7.50 1.44 9.72
C LYS A 229 -8.35 0.76 8.64
N PRO A 230 -9.68 0.99 8.63
CA PRO A 230 -10.55 0.41 7.62
C PRO A 230 -10.17 0.92 6.23
N ILE A 231 -10.12 0.01 5.25
CA ILE A 231 -9.83 0.35 3.84
C ILE A 231 -10.92 1.22 3.19
N GLY A 232 -12.14 1.18 3.77
CA GLY A 232 -13.30 1.94 3.30
C GLY A 232 -13.71 1.58 1.87
N ASP A 233 -14.23 2.57 1.14
CA ASP A 233 -14.80 2.38 -0.21
C ASP A 233 -13.77 1.95 -1.27
N ALA A 234 -12.47 1.97 -0.94
CA ALA A 234 -11.43 1.42 -1.81
C ALA A 234 -11.46 -0.12 -1.85
N GLY A 235 -11.94 -0.79 -0.80
CA GLY A 235 -11.99 -2.25 -0.71
C GLY A 235 -12.72 -2.91 -1.90
N PRO A 236 -13.98 -2.54 -2.18
CA PRO A 236 -14.72 -3.08 -3.33
C PRO A 236 -14.07 -2.82 -4.69
N VAL A 237 -13.28 -1.74 -4.83
CA VAL A 237 -12.55 -1.44 -6.06
C VAL A 237 -11.37 -2.40 -6.23
N ILE A 238 -10.62 -2.66 -5.17
CA ILE A 238 -9.50 -3.61 -5.16
C ILE A 238 -10.03 -5.02 -5.42
N GLU A 239 -11.08 -5.44 -4.71
CA GLU A 239 -11.70 -6.76 -4.86
C GLU A 239 -12.18 -7.03 -6.30
N ALA A 240 -12.66 -6.00 -6.99
CA ALA A 240 -13.08 -6.12 -8.37
C ALA A 240 -11.92 -6.31 -9.36
N GLY A 241 -10.66 -6.14 -8.94
CA GLY A 241 -9.49 -6.11 -9.81
C GLY A 241 -9.18 -4.72 -10.37
N GLY A 242 -9.41 -3.68 -9.57
CA GLY A 242 -9.07 -2.30 -9.90
C GLY A 242 -10.20 -1.49 -10.54
N ILE A 243 -9.92 -0.22 -10.82
CA ILE A 243 -10.95 0.79 -11.14
C ILE A 243 -11.75 0.47 -12.41
N PHE A 244 -11.10 -0.07 -13.45
CA PHE A 244 -11.80 -0.42 -14.69
C PHE A 244 -12.69 -1.64 -14.53
N ALA A 245 -12.24 -2.62 -13.74
CA ALA A 245 -13.03 -3.82 -13.48
C ALA A 245 -14.23 -3.49 -12.57
N TYR A 246 -14.03 -2.65 -11.56
CA TYR A 246 -15.10 -2.09 -10.74
C TYR A 246 -16.12 -1.29 -11.56
N ALA A 247 -15.66 -0.40 -12.45
CA ALA A 247 -16.53 0.40 -13.31
C ALA A 247 -17.37 -0.46 -14.27
N ARG A 248 -16.82 -1.57 -14.78
CA ARG A 248 -17.58 -2.55 -15.57
C ARG A 248 -18.59 -3.31 -14.71
N LYS A 249 -18.17 -3.78 -13.52
CA LYS A 249 -19.02 -4.51 -12.57
C LYS A 249 -20.24 -3.69 -12.13
N THR A 250 -20.06 -2.37 -11.99
CA THR A 250 -21.11 -1.42 -11.58
C THR A 250 -21.87 -0.77 -12.74
N GLY A 251 -21.54 -1.10 -13.99
CA GLY A 251 -22.23 -0.56 -15.17
C GLY A 251 -21.89 0.89 -15.51
N MET A 252 -20.84 1.47 -14.94
CA MET A 252 -20.36 2.82 -15.30
C MET A 252 -19.74 2.86 -16.70
N ILE A 253 -19.17 1.75 -17.16
CA ILE A 253 -18.68 1.57 -18.54
C ILE A 253 -19.14 0.22 -19.10
N PRO A 254 -19.24 0.06 -20.44
CA PRO A 254 -19.69 -1.18 -21.06
C PRO A 254 -18.84 -2.39 -20.64
N SER A 255 -19.43 -3.58 -20.51
CA SER A 255 -18.68 -4.82 -20.36
C SER A 255 -17.84 -5.08 -21.62
N ARG A 256 -16.73 -5.83 -21.49
CA ARG A 256 -16.04 -6.32 -22.69
C ARG A 256 -16.98 -7.33 -23.33
N SER A 257 -17.50 -7.02 -24.53
CA SER A 257 -18.22 -8.01 -25.34
C SER A 257 -17.31 -9.22 -25.51
N ALA A 258 -17.82 -10.40 -25.18
CA ALA A 258 -17.12 -11.68 -25.32
C ALA A 258 -16.87 -12.00 -26.81
#